data_AF-E7MM98-F1
#
_entry.id   AF-E7MM98-F1
#
_cell.length_a   1.000
_cell.length_b   1.000
_cell.length_c   1.000
_cell.angle_alpha   90.00
_cell.angle_beta   90.00
_cell.angle_gamma   90.00
#
_symmetry.space_group_name_H-M   'P 1'
#
loop_
_entity.id
_entity.type
_entity.pdbx_description
1 polymer ?
#
loop_
_entity_poly.entity_id
_entity_poly.type
_entity_poly.pdbx_seq_one_letter_code
_entity_poly.pdbx_strand_id
1 'polypeptide(L)'
;MTKITINNRKVDIKKFKEDILIPLKQDNLDRYREEYNTMLLDKLSESDDIIQEKYITVTVFKNTIEEARFTFSRITTEFSTLFARLGSSCIELNAEERLKMLHDFYRSETEEFSLDMNDLAKKGHSFKDLITPRMSKYHNKYFEFDGKYGRVLYLSNYPGFLKDEFVSELCDLNKNLMYSMDIITIPTDEAVREVENKFLGVEKNITDWQMKQNRNNNFSAIIPYDMELQRKECKEFLDDLIVRDQRMMLCNITVVHLADSLEELDKDTETLKAVARKYVCELETLHFSKRQLDGLQTTLPIGVNKLNITRTLLTESAAVFIPFRAHEIMQKGGIWYGQNAITNNPILCNKALLQNPNSFVLGIPGSGKSFLTK
;
A
#
# COMPACT_ATOMS: atom_id res chain seq x y z
N MET A 1 -12.54 8.80 6.32
CA MET A 1 -12.01 7.85 5.32
C MET A 1 -10.53 7.67 5.62
N THR A 2 -10.05 6.44 5.59
CA THR A 2 -8.64 6.11 5.78
C THR A 2 -8.14 5.40 4.54
N LYS A 3 -6.94 5.73 4.08
CA LYS A 3 -6.32 5.13 2.91
C LYS A 3 -4.94 4.62 3.28
N ILE A 4 -4.65 3.38 2.91
CA ILE A 4 -3.31 2.80 3.01
C ILE A 4 -2.75 2.76 1.60
N THR A 5 -1.60 3.38 1.37
CA THR A 5 -0.93 3.39 0.07
C THR A 5 0.49 2.85 0.21
N ILE A 6 0.88 1.98 -0.71
CA ILE A 6 2.24 1.46 -0.83
C ILE A 6 2.77 1.98 -2.14
N ASN A 7 3.91 2.64 -2.12
CA ASN A 7 4.58 3.16 -3.29
C ASN A 7 5.90 2.45 -3.46
N ASN A 8 5.98 1.57 -4.46
CA ASN A 8 7.22 0.96 -4.90
C ASN A 8 7.88 1.88 -5.92
N ARG A 9 9.06 2.37 -5.56
CA ARG A 9 9.87 3.22 -6.42
C ARG A 9 11.14 2.49 -6.78
N LYS A 10 11.47 2.48 -8.07
CA LYS A 10 12.80 2.07 -8.49
C LYS A 10 13.79 3.13 -8.07
N VAL A 11 14.80 2.74 -7.31
CA VAL A 11 15.84 3.65 -6.87
C VAL A 11 16.70 4.05 -8.05
N ASP A 12 17.02 5.35 -8.20
CA ASP A 12 18.12 5.74 -9.07
C ASP A 12 19.42 5.22 -8.47
N ILE A 13 19.89 4.11 -9.03
CA ILE A 13 21.11 3.40 -8.65
C ILE A 13 22.30 4.35 -8.57
N LYS A 14 22.38 5.40 -9.41
CA LYS A 14 23.50 6.36 -9.37
C LYS A 14 23.47 7.21 -8.10
N LYS A 15 22.32 7.81 -7.81
CA LYS A 15 22.13 8.65 -6.62
C LYS A 15 22.25 7.84 -5.32
N PHE A 16 21.73 6.63 -5.34
CA PHE A 16 21.86 5.69 -4.22
C PHE A 16 23.32 5.28 -3.96
N LYS A 17 24.08 5.03 -5.03
CA LYS A 17 25.52 4.79 -4.93
C LYS A 17 26.24 6.00 -4.34
N GLU A 18 25.93 7.22 -4.77
CA GLU A 18 26.55 8.43 -4.19
C GLU A 18 26.27 8.58 -2.68
N ASP A 19 25.06 8.23 -2.23
CA ASP A 19 24.67 8.36 -0.82
C ASP A 19 25.26 7.28 0.10
N ILE A 20 25.66 6.12 -0.44
CA ILE A 20 26.07 4.94 0.34
C ILE A 20 27.55 4.62 0.22
N LEU A 21 28.13 4.87 -0.97
CA LEU A 21 29.55 4.58 -1.19
C LEU A 21 30.41 5.50 -0.33
N ILE A 22 31.48 4.93 0.23
CA ILE A 22 32.42 5.70 1.03
C ILE A 22 33.22 6.59 0.08
N PRO A 23 33.20 7.93 0.25
CA PRO A 23 33.93 8.83 -0.65
C PRO A 23 35.44 8.64 -0.50
N LEU A 24 36.14 8.63 -1.63
CA LEU A 24 37.61 8.59 -1.67
C LEU A 24 38.16 9.91 -1.13
N LYS A 25 39.20 9.82 -0.27
CA LYS A 25 39.80 10.96 0.41
C LYS A 25 41.21 11.29 -0.08
N GLN A 26 41.69 10.58 -1.11
CA GLN A 26 43.05 10.68 -1.63
C GLN A 26 44.09 10.41 -0.53
N ASP A 27 43.81 9.43 0.33
CA ASP A 27 44.70 9.02 1.42
C ASP A 27 45.09 7.53 1.26
N ASN A 28 46.00 7.05 2.11
CA ASN A 28 46.50 5.66 2.06
C ASN A 28 45.43 4.59 2.39
N LEU A 29 44.23 4.99 2.81
CA LEU A 29 43.10 4.11 3.12
C LEU A 29 42.14 3.96 1.94
N ASP A 30 42.33 4.70 0.84
CA ASP A 30 41.45 4.62 -0.34
C ASP A 30 41.38 3.21 -0.94
N ARG A 31 42.48 2.45 -0.90
CA ARG A 31 42.47 1.03 -1.31
C ARG A 31 41.40 0.21 -0.58
N TYR A 32 41.20 0.44 0.71
CA TYR A 32 40.18 -0.26 1.49
C TYR A 32 38.77 0.28 1.21
N ARG A 33 38.64 1.59 0.93
CA ARG A 33 37.37 2.18 0.50
C ARG A 33 36.91 1.63 -0.84
N GLU A 34 37.83 1.45 -1.79
CA GLU A 34 37.56 0.83 -3.08
C GLU A 34 37.13 -0.63 -2.93
N GLU A 35 37.84 -1.42 -2.13
CA GLU A 35 37.49 -2.81 -1.86
C GLU A 35 36.10 -2.94 -1.20
N TYR A 36 35.83 -2.11 -0.20
CA TYR A 36 34.53 -2.05 0.47
C TYR A 36 33.40 -1.60 -0.46
N ASN A 37 33.64 -0.54 -1.25
CA ASN A 37 32.68 -0.05 -2.24
C ASN A 37 32.40 -1.11 -3.30
N THR A 38 33.40 -1.90 -3.72
CA THR A 38 33.22 -3.01 -4.66
C THR A 38 32.33 -4.10 -4.06
N MET A 39 32.61 -4.51 -2.82
CA MET A 39 31.77 -5.47 -2.08
C MET A 39 30.33 -4.98 -1.94
N LEU A 40 30.12 -3.69 -1.62
CA LEU A 40 28.79 -3.10 -1.54
C LEU A 40 28.07 -3.15 -2.89
N LEU A 41 28.75 -2.79 -3.98
CA LEU A 41 28.18 -2.82 -5.32
C LEU A 41 27.75 -4.23 -5.73
N ASP A 42 28.57 -5.23 -5.42
CA ASP A 42 28.24 -6.64 -5.68
C ASP A 42 26.99 -7.06 -4.88
N LYS A 43 26.92 -6.70 -3.59
CA LYS A 43 25.78 -7.02 -2.74
C LYS A 43 24.50 -6.29 -3.14
N LEU A 44 24.62 -5.05 -3.63
CA LEU A 44 23.49 -4.29 -4.14
C LEU A 44 22.97 -4.84 -5.47
N SER A 45 23.84 -5.41 -6.31
CA SER A 45 23.41 -6.07 -7.55
C SER A 45 22.57 -7.33 -7.33
N GLU A 46 22.65 -7.92 -6.12
CA GLU A 46 21.83 -9.06 -5.69
C GLU A 46 20.51 -8.63 -5.03
N SER A 47 20.33 -7.34 -4.69
CA SER A 47 19.12 -6.83 -4.04
C SER A 47 18.12 -6.26 -5.05
N ASP A 48 16.83 -6.28 -4.71
CA ASP A 48 15.82 -5.58 -5.49
C ASP A 48 16.01 -4.06 -5.35
N ASP A 49 16.17 -3.35 -6.48
CA ASP A 49 16.33 -1.90 -6.55
C ASP A 49 15.02 -1.13 -6.25
N ILE A 50 14.21 -1.58 -5.29
CA ILE A 50 12.93 -0.98 -4.93
C ILE A 50 12.99 -0.39 -3.53
N ILE A 51 12.64 0.88 -3.39
CA ILE A 51 12.23 1.45 -2.10
C ILE A 51 10.71 1.36 -2.01
N GLN A 52 10.24 0.78 -0.91
CA GLN A 52 8.82 0.69 -0.60
C GLN A 52 8.45 1.71 0.47
N GLU A 53 7.68 2.72 0.09
CA GLU A 53 7.14 3.72 1.01
C GLU A 53 5.71 3.36 1.39
N LYS A 54 5.37 3.41 2.68
CA LYS A 54 4.03 3.09 3.19
C LYS A 54 3.39 4.34 3.78
N TYR A 55 2.26 4.75 3.23
CA TYR A 55 1.53 5.95 3.64
C TYR A 55 0.18 5.57 4.24
N ILE A 56 -0.18 6.22 5.34
CA ILE A 56 -1.56 6.26 5.84
C ILE A 56 -2.08 7.67 5.64
N THR A 57 -3.10 7.80 4.80
CA THR A 57 -3.77 9.09 4.56
C THR A 57 -5.12 9.07 5.24
N VAL A 58 -5.37 10.07 6.10
CA VAL A 58 -6.64 10.22 6.82
C VAL A 58 -7.35 11.47 6.33
N THR A 59 -8.63 11.32 6.01
CA THR A 59 -9.50 12.41 5.60
C THR A 59 -10.68 12.51 6.55
N VAL A 60 -10.85 13.68 7.17
CA VAL A 60 -11.93 14.01 8.09
C VAL A 60 -12.74 15.18 7.53
N PHE A 61 -14.06 15.14 7.74
CA PHE A 61 -14.96 16.23 7.41
C PHE A 61 -15.36 16.92 8.73
N LYS A 62 -15.00 18.20 8.86
CA LYS A 62 -15.26 19.03 10.05
C LYS A 62 -15.73 20.42 9.62
N ASN A 63 -16.48 21.09 10.48
CA ASN A 63 -17.06 22.40 10.17
C ASN A 63 -16.00 23.51 10.26
N THR A 64 -14.97 23.31 11.09
CA THR A 64 -13.89 24.29 11.29
C THR A 64 -12.51 23.64 11.15
N ILE A 65 -11.52 24.47 10.80
CA ILE A 65 -10.11 24.05 10.70
C ILE A 65 -9.58 23.62 12.07
N GLU A 66 -10.01 24.27 13.15
CA GLU A 66 -9.59 23.97 14.52
C GLU A 66 -10.05 22.56 14.95
N GLU A 67 -11.31 22.22 14.69
CA GLU A 67 -11.84 20.87 14.93
C GLU A 67 -11.09 19.80 14.12
N ALA A 68 -10.77 20.10 12.85
CA ALA A 68 -10.00 19.22 11.99
C ALA A 68 -8.60 18.97 12.58
N ARG A 69 -7.88 20.04 12.94
CA ARG A 69 -6.54 19.96 13.54
C ARG A 69 -6.55 19.17 14.84
N PHE A 70 -7.50 19.44 15.73
CA PHE A 70 -7.64 18.67 16.98
C PHE A 70 -7.85 17.18 16.71
N THR A 71 -8.70 16.85 15.72
CA THR A 71 -8.94 15.47 15.32
C THR A 71 -7.67 14.81 14.79
N PHE A 72 -6.91 15.50 13.93
CA PHE A 72 -5.64 14.98 13.42
C PHE A 72 -4.60 14.77 14.52
N SER A 73 -4.42 15.71 15.45
CA SER A 73 -3.48 15.54 16.57
C SER A 73 -3.79 14.32 17.43
N ARG A 74 -5.08 14.04 17.67
CA ARG A 74 -5.51 12.84 18.40
C ARG A 74 -5.16 11.56 17.63
N ILE A 75 -5.47 11.53 16.34
CA ILE A 75 -5.17 10.38 15.46
C ILE A 75 -3.66 10.15 15.37
N THR A 76 -2.85 11.20 15.23
CA THR A 76 -1.38 11.10 15.20
C THR A 76 -0.84 10.50 16.50
N THR A 77 -1.39 10.90 17.65
CA THR A 77 -0.97 10.37 18.97
C THR A 77 -1.33 8.89 19.09
N GLU A 78 -2.53 8.52 18.65
CA GLU A 78 -3.02 7.14 18.67
C GLU A 78 -2.19 6.24 17.74
N PHE A 79 -1.98 6.66 16.49
CA PHE A 79 -1.12 5.96 15.54
C PHE A 79 0.31 5.82 16.04
N SER A 80 0.91 6.88 16.57
CA SER A 80 2.26 6.80 17.14
C SER A 80 2.34 5.75 18.25
N THR A 81 1.31 5.65 19.09
CA THR A 81 1.24 4.65 20.16
C THR A 81 1.09 3.23 19.60
N LEU A 82 0.21 3.05 18.60
CA LEU A 82 0.00 1.74 17.97
C LEU A 82 1.24 1.26 17.21
N PHE A 83 1.88 2.13 16.43
CA PHE A 83 3.11 1.78 15.71
C PHE A 83 4.28 1.54 16.66
N ALA A 84 4.41 2.30 17.76
CA ALA A 84 5.43 2.05 18.76
C ALA A 84 5.30 0.65 19.39
N ARG A 85 4.06 0.16 19.61
CA ARG A 85 3.82 -1.22 20.08
C ARG A 85 4.27 -2.28 19.07
N LEU A 86 4.27 -1.95 17.79
CA LEU A 86 4.77 -2.80 16.70
C LEU A 86 6.29 -2.64 16.47
N GLY A 87 6.98 -1.82 17.27
CA GLY A 87 8.40 -1.52 17.06
C GLY A 87 8.68 -0.64 15.84
N SER A 88 7.67 0.08 15.36
CA SER A 88 7.77 1.00 14.22
C SER A 88 7.51 2.44 14.66
N SER A 89 7.86 3.40 13.82
CA SER A 89 7.51 4.81 13.98
C SER A 89 6.50 5.23 12.92
N CYS A 90 5.69 6.25 13.25
CA CYS A 90 4.83 6.94 12.31
C CYS A 90 5.33 8.38 12.19
N ILE A 91 5.63 8.82 10.98
CA ILE A 91 6.18 10.16 10.70
C ILE A 91 5.08 10.96 10.02
N GLU A 92 4.74 12.12 10.58
CA GLU A 92 3.80 13.05 9.95
C GLU A 92 4.48 13.80 8.80
N LEU A 93 3.83 13.83 7.64
CA LEU A 93 4.35 14.52 6.46
C LEU A 93 3.74 15.91 6.32
N ASN A 94 4.59 16.90 6.12
CA ASN A 94 4.18 18.27 5.86
C ASN A 94 3.71 18.46 4.40
N ALA A 95 3.27 19.66 4.04
CA ALA A 95 2.74 19.94 2.70
C ALA A 95 3.79 19.76 1.59
N GLU A 96 5.03 20.15 1.83
CA GLU A 96 6.13 20.02 0.87
C GLU A 96 6.49 18.56 0.62
N GLU A 97 6.64 17.76 1.67
CA GLU A 97 6.94 16.32 1.58
C GLU A 97 5.84 15.56 0.83
N ARG A 98 4.57 15.89 1.10
CA ARG A 98 3.42 15.30 0.39
C ARG A 98 3.40 15.69 -1.09
N LEU A 99 3.71 16.95 -1.42
CA LEU A 99 3.79 17.40 -2.80
C LEU A 99 4.98 16.79 -3.54
N LYS A 100 6.12 16.63 -2.86
CA LYS A 100 7.30 15.95 -3.38
C LYS A 100 7.01 14.49 -3.72
N MET A 101 6.30 13.76 -2.86
CA MET A 101 5.89 12.39 -3.16
C MET A 101 5.04 12.32 -4.44
N LEU A 102 4.10 13.25 -4.63
CA LEU A 102 3.30 13.29 -5.86
C LEU A 102 4.15 13.70 -7.07
N HIS A 103 5.04 14.67 -6.91
CA HIS A 103 6.00 15.07 -7.93
C HIS A 103 6.81 13.87 -8.41
N ASP A 104 7.40 13.11 -7.49
CA ASP A 104 8.27 11.97 -7.80
C ASP A 104 7.52 10.80 -8.46
N PHE A 105 6.21 10.69 -8.23
CA PHE A 105 5.37 9.72 -8.93
C PHE A 105 5.02 10.18 -10.35
N TYR A 106 4.65 11.45 -10.52
CA TYR A 106 4.22 11.99 -11.82
C TYR A 106 5.38 12.34 -12.75
N ARG A 107 6.49 12.79 -12.19
CA ARG A 107 7.71 13.21 -12.89
C ARG A 107 8.85 12.25 -12.54
N SER A 108 9.84 12.18 -13.41
CA SER A 108 11.06 11.44 -13.11
C SER A 108 11.81 12.10 -11.93
N GLU A 109 12.35 11.30 -11.01
CA GLU A 109 13.09 11.74 -9.79
C GLU A 109 14.34 12.60 -10.08
N THR A 110 14.75 12.68 -11.34
CA THR A 110 15.89 13.46 -11.79
C THR A 110 15.63 14.97 -11.75
N GLU A 111 14.37 15.41 -11.66
CA GLU A 111 14.04 16.83 -11.51
C GLU A 111 14.07 17.23 -10.02
N GLU A 112 14.84 18.26 -9.68
CA GLU A 112 14.82 18.82 -8.34
C GLU A 112 13.46 19.45 -8.03
N PHE A 113 12.83 18.99 -6.95
CA PHE A 113 11.61 19.60 -6.42
C PHE A 113 11.96 20.60 -5.32
N SER A 114 11.54 21.84 -5.51
CA SER A 114 11.62 22.91 -4.50
C SER A 114 10.30 23.67 -4.48
N LEU A 115 9.73 23.84 -3.28
CA LEU A 115 8.45 24.52 -3.10
C LEU A 115 8.66 25.86 -2.38
N ASP A 116 8.54 26.96 -3.13
CA ASP A 116 8.42 28.31 -2.55
C ASP A 116 7.05 28.90 -2.89
N MET A 117 6.12 28.82 -1.92
CA MET A 117 4.77 29.36 -2.08
C MET A 117 4.74 30.88 -2.27
N ASN A 118 5.71 31.63 -1.71
CA ASN A 118 5.76 33.08 -1.86
C ASN A 118 6.20 33.48 -3.27
N ASP A 119 7.20 32.78 -3.82
CA ASP A 119 7.65 33.00 -5.20
C ASP A 119 6.56 32.60 -6.21
N LEU A 120 5.91 31.45 -6.02
CA LEU A 120 4.77 31.02 -6.85
C LEU A 120 3.65 32.06 -6.85
N ALA A 121 3.28 32.57 -5.67
CA ALA A 121 2.24 33.59 -5.54
C ALA A 121 2.62 34.90 -6.27
N LYS A 122 3.88 35.36 -6.16
CA LYS A 122 4.36 36.55 -6.88
C LYS A 122 4.31 36.38 -8.40
N LYS A 123 4.59 35.19 -8.90
CA LYS A 123 4.55 34.85 -10.34
C LYS A 123 3.14 34.51 -10.83
N GLY A 124 2.18 34.33 -9.93
CA GLY A 124 0.82 33.88 -10.26
C GLY A 124 0.76 32.41 -10.69
N HIS A 125 1.75 31.60 -10.32
CA HIS A 125 1.83 30.18 -10.70
C HIS A 125 1.14 29.30 -9.66
N SER A 126 0.58 28.17 -10.09
CA SER A 126 0.02 27.18 -9.18
C SER A 126 1.11 26.23 -8.70
N PHE A 127 1.06 25.79 -7.44
CA PHE A 127 1.89 24.67 -6.99
C PHE A 127 1.63 23.38 -7.80
N LYS A 128 0.46 23.27 -8.43
CA LYS A 128 0.13 22.16 -9.33
C LYS A 128 1.08 22.09 -10.51
N ASP A 129 1.48 23.23 -11.05
CA ASP A 129 2.39 23.33 -12.20
C ASP A 129 3.78 22.76 -11.87
N LEU A 130 4.12 22.64 -10.57
CA LEU A 130 5.35 22.00 -10.12
C LEU A 130 5.25 20.48 -10.06
N ILE A 131 4.07 19.91 -9.79
CA ILE A 131 3.92 18.47 -9.49
C ILE A 131 3.27 17.67 -10.62
N THR A 132 2.47 18.29 -11.48
CA THR A 132 1.75 17.58 -12.54
C THR A 132 2.68 17.18 -13.68
N PRO A 133 2.39 16.08 -14.40
CA PRO A 133 3.15 15.73 -15.61
C PRO A 133 2.97 16.82 -16.68
N ARG A 134 3.96 17.00 -17.55
CA ARG A 134 3.92 18.03 -18.61
C ARG A 134 2.91 17.66 -19.70
N MET A 135 2.81 16.37 -20.00
CA MET A 135 1.83 15.81 -20.92
C MET A 135 1.08 14.68 -20.23
N SER A 136 -0.25 14.68 -20.39
CA SER A 136 -1.09 13.54 -19.99
C SER A 136 -2.01 13.12 -21.13
N LYS A 137 -2.02 11.83 -21.44
CA LYS A 137 -3.00 11.23 -22.37
C LYS A 137 -3.64 10.03 -21.72
N TYR A 138 -4.96 9.90 -21.89
CA TYR A 138 -5.71 8.79 -21.34
C TYR A 138 -6.34 7.98 -22.47
N HIS A 139 -6.08 6.68 -22.48
CA HIS A 139 -6.55 5.72 -23.46
C HIS A 139 -7.54 4.74 -22.80
N ASN A 140 -8.11 3.83 -23.59
CA ASN A 140 -9.11 2.90 -23.08
C ASN A 140 -8.58 1.95 -21.98
N LYS A 141 -7.31 1.57 -22.01
CA LYS A 141 -6.73 0.57 -21.09
C LYS A 141 -5.49 1.06 -20.34
N TYR A 142 -5.03 2.27 -20.61
CA TYR A 142 -3.78 2.81 -20.08
C TYR A 142 -3.78 4.34 -20.19
N PHE A 143 -2.79 4.99 -19.60
CA PHE A 143 -2.50 6.41 -19.72
C PHE A 143 -1.01 6.63 -20.01
N GLU A 144 -0.64 7.82 -20.46
CA GLU A 144 0.72 8.22 -20.78
C GLU A 144 1.06 9.50 -20.01
N PHE A 145 2.20 9.52 -19.31
CA PHE A 145 2.80 10.69 -18.67
C PHE A 145 4.24 10.85 -19.13
N ASP A 146 4.53 11.95 -19.81
CA ASP A 146 5.90 12.35 -20.17
C ASP A 146 6.74 11.21 -20.81
N GLY A 147 6.10 10.39 -21.67
CA GLY A 147 6.72 9.26 -22.37
C GLY A 147 6.69 7.92 -21.62
N LYS A 148 6.24 7.89 -20.36
CA LYS A 148 5.95 6.67 -19.60
C LYS A 148 4.51 6.24 -19.77
N TYR A 149 4.27 4.93 -19.71
CA TYR A 149 2.96 4.33 -19.82
C TYR A 149 2.52 3.84 -18.45
N GLY A 150 1.27 4.09 -18.08
CA GLY A 150 0.69 3.63 -16.83
C GLY A 150 -0.65 2.95 -17.03
N ARG A 151 -1.01 2.06 -16.11
CA ARG A 151 -2.30 1.38 -16.15
C ARG A 151 -2.89 1.25 -14.75
N VAL A 152 -4.16 1.61 -14.64
CA VAL A 152 -4.93 1.34 -13.42
C VAL A 152 -5.59 -0.04 -13.49
N LEU A 153 -5.39 -0.78 -12.41
CA LEU A 153 -6.00 -2.05 -12.11
C LEU A 153 -6.84 -1.94 -10.82
N TYR A 154 -7.88 -2.74 -10.68
CA TYR A 154 -8.68 -2.83 -9.46
C TYR A 154 -8.97 -4.29 -9.12
N LEU A 155 -9.14 -4.58 -7.83
CA LEU A 155 -9.50 -5.92 -7.37
C LEU A 155 -11.01 -6.14 -7.61
N SER A 156 -11.37 -6.92 -8.64
CA SER A 156 -12.76 -7.19 -8.99
C SER A 156 -13.36 -8.31 -8.15
N ASN A 157 -12.58 -9.36 -7.87
CA ASN A 157 -13.00 -10.56 -7.15
C ASN A 157 -11.90 -11.08 -6.21
N TYR A 158 -12.30 -11.76 -5.14
CA TYR A 158 -11.40 -12.40 -4.18
C TYR A 158 -12.13 -13.54 -3.44
N PRO A 159 -11.39 -14.54 -2.92
CA PRO A 159 -12.00 -15.66 -2.20
C PRO A 159 -12.46 -15.25 -0.79
N GLY A 160 -13.40 -16.02 -0.21
CA GLY A 160 -13.81 -15.82 1.18
C GLY A 160 -12.69 -16.02 2.21
N PHE A 161 -11.64 -16.77 1.84
CA PHE A 161 -10.41 -16.90 2.62
C PHE A 161 -9.21 -16.54 1.76
N LEU A 162 -8.47 -15.53 2.19
CA LEU A 162 -7.27 -15.03 1.50
C LEU A 162 -6.08 -15.11 2.46
N LYS A 163 -4.92 -15.48 1.94
CA LYS A 163 -3.68 -15.48 2.72
C LYS A 163 -3.04 -14.09 2.74
N ASP A 164 -2.33 -13.77 3.82
CA ASP A 164 -1.69 -12.48 4.05
C ASP A 164 -0.45 -12.22 3.16
N GLU A 165 -0.11 -13.16 2.27
CA GLU A 165 0.95 -13.00 1.26
C GLU A 165 0.53 -12.19 0.04
N PHE A 166 -0.77 -12.09 -0.25
CA PHE A 166 -1.22 -11.59 -1.55
C PHE A 166 -0.68 -10.18 -1.86
N VAL A 167 -0.88 -9.23 -0.94
CA VAL A 167 -0.48 -7.83 -1.17
C VAL A 167 1.04 -7.68 -1.13
N SER A 168 1.72 -8.45 -0.28
CA SER A 168 3.18 -8.44 -0.25
C SER A 168 3.77 -8.98 -1.55
N GLU A 169 3.37 -10.15 -2.03
CA GLU A 169 3.88 -10.68 -3.30
C GLU A 169 3.54 -9.77 -4.50
N LEU A 170 2.40 -9.08 -4.44
CA LEU A 170 2.04 -8.07 -5.44
C LEU A 170 2.97 -6.84 -5.40
N CYS A 171 3.36 -6.41 -4.20
CA CYS A 171 4.23 -5.26 -3.97
C CYS A 171 5.72 -5.62 -3.88
N ASP A 172 6.11 -6.89 -3.95
CA ASP A 172 7.51 -7.31 -4.03
C ASP A 172 8.00 -7.36 -5.49
N LEU A 173 7.09 -7.16 -6.45
CA LEU A 173 7.45 -7.06 -7.87
C LEU A 173 8.31 -5.81 -8.10
N ASN A 174 9.47 -6.00 -8.73
CA ASN A 174 10.45 -4.97 -9.09
C ASN A 174 9.98 -4.04 -10.22
N LYS A 175 8.93 -3.28 -9.91
CA LYS A 175 8.17 -2.40 -10.80
C LYS A 175 7.77 -1.14 -10.06
N ASN A 176 7.70 -0.03 -10.80
CA ASN A 176 7.15 1.21 -10.28
C ASN A 176 5.63 1.00 -10.15
N LEU A 177 5.19 0.81 -8.91
CA LEU A 177 3.86 0.32 -8.58
C LEU A 177 3.34 1.04 -7.34
N MET A 178 2.13 1.53 -7.44
CA MET A 178 1.39 2.09 -6.34
C MET A 178 0.17 1.22 -6.06
N TYR A 179 0.13 0.61 -4.89
CA TYR A 179 -1.03 -0.09 -4.38
C TYR A 179 -1.77 0.83 -3.42
N SER A 180 -3.10 0.82 -3.47
CA SER A 180 -3.91 1.58 -2.54
C SER A 180 -5.15 0.83 -2.09
N MET A 181 -5.42 0.89 -0.80
CA MET A 181 -6.63 0.39 -0.15
C MET A 181 -7.34 1.56 0.53
N ASP A 182 -8.47 1.98 -0.04
CA ASP A 182 -9.41 2.90 0.62
C ASP A 182 -10.30 2.14 1.58
N ILE A 183 -10.48 2.68 2.78
CA ILE A 183 -11.24 2.05 3.87
C ILE A 183 -12.24 3.07 4.42
N ILE A 184 -13.51 2.69 4.40
CA ILE A 184 -14.60 3.42 5.03
C ILE A 184 -15.24 2.48 6.06
N THR A 185 -15.02 2.75 7.34
CA THR A 185 -15.67 2.01 8.43
C THR A 185 -17.14 2.40 8.53
N ILE A 186 -18.02 1.40 8.63
CA ILE A 186 -19.44 1.60 8.88
C ILE A 186 -19.70 1.56 10.39
N PRO A 187 -20.52 2.47 10.94
CA PRO A 187 -20.97 2.40 12.33
C PRO A 187 -21.57 1.03 12.64
N THR A 188 -21.21 0.45 13.79
CA THR A 188 -21.60 -0.94 14.13
C THR A 188 -23.10 -1.12 14.23
N ASP A 189 -23.82 -0.13 14.74
CA ASP A 189 -25.29 -0.14 14.82
C ASP A 189 -25.94 -0.15 13.42
N GLU A 190 -25.42 0.65 12.49
CA GLU A 190 -25.86 0.63 11.10
C GLU A 190 -25.56 -0.70 10.41
N ALA A 191 -24.35 -1.24 10.62
CA ALA A 191 -23.92 -2.51 10.06
C ALA A 191 -24.77 -3.70 10.56
N VAL A 192 -25.00 -3.79 11.87
CA VAL A 192 -25.86 -4.84 12.46
C VAL A 192 -27.26 -4.76 11.88
N ARG A 193 -27.86 -3.56 11.82
CA ARG A 193 -29.20 -3.38 11.25
C ARG A 193 -29.27 -3.78 9.77
N GLU A 194 -28.24 -3.48 8.97
CA GLU A 194 -28.18 -3.87 7.56
C GLU A 194 -28.16 -5.39 7.40
N VAL A 195 -27.33 -6.08 8.19
CA VAL A 195 -27.18 -7.54 8.16
C VAL A 195 -28.45 -8.24 8.69
N GLU A 196 -29.06 -7.73 9.77
CA GLU A 196 -30.34 -8.22 10.30
C GLU A 196 -31.46 -8.14 9.24
N ASN A 197 -31.57 -7.02 8.54
CA ASN A 197 -32.54 -6.87 7.46
C ASN A 197 -32.30 -7.87 6.32
N LYS A 198 -31.04 -8.12 5.98
CA LYS A 198 -30.67 -9.12 4.97
C LYS A 198 -31.00 -10.55 5.44
N PHE A 199 -30.72 -10.85 6.71
CA PHE A 199 -31.05 -12.14 7.34
C PHE A 199 -32.56 -12.38 7.36
N LEU A 200 -33.37 -11.38 7.75
CA LEU A 200 -34.83 -11.45 7.69
C LEU A 200 -35.35 -11.70 6.26
N GLY A 201 -34.69 -11.11 5.26
CA GLY A 201 -34.99 -11.38 3.85
C GLY A 201 -34.75 -12.84 3.45
N VAL A 202 -33.65 -13.44 3.90
CA VAL A 202 -33.34 -14.86 3.67
C VAL A 202 -34.35 -15.77 4.40
N GLU A 203 -34.66 -15.50 5.66
CA GLU A 203 -35.68 -16.25 6.42
C GLU A 203 -37.06 -16.19 5.76
N LYS A 204 -37.44 -15.02 5.24
CA LYS A 204 -38.67 -14.86 4.48
C LYS A 204 -38.66 -15.71 3.20
N ASN A 205 -37.56 -15.71 2.44
CA ASN A 205 -37.43 -16.52 1.23
C ASN A 205 -37.57 -18.02 1.51
N ILE A 206 -36.94 -18.49 2.60
CA ILE A 206 -37.07 -19.88 3.06
C ILE A 206 -38.52 -20.20 3.42
N THR A 207 -39.16 -19.31 4.19
CA THR A 207 -40.56 -19.47 4.61
C THR A 207 -41.52 -19.52 3.41
N ASP A 208 -41.39 -18.58 2.47
CA ASP A 208 -42.21 -18.52 1.27
C ASP A 208 -42.01 -19.77 0.39
N TRP A 209 -40.78 -20.25 0.27
CA TRP A 209 -40.46 -21.50 -0.43
C TRP A 209 -41.13 -22.71 0.25
N GLN A 210 -41.02 -22.85 1.57
CA GLN A 210 -41.67 -23.92 2.33
C GLN A 210 -43.20 -23.86 2.21
N MET A 211 -43.81 -22.67 2.31
CA MET A 211 -45.25 -22.50 2.12
C MET A 211 -45.70 -22.94 0.73
N LYS A 212 -44.91 -22.66 -0.32
CA LYS A 212 -45.19 -23.12 -1.68
C LYS A 212 -45.10 -24.63 -1.82
N GLN A 213 -44.13 -25.29 -1.18
CA GLN A 213 -44.02 -26.76 -1.18
C GLN A 213 -45.20 -27.40 -0.43
N ASN A 214 -45.58 -26.85 0.71
CA ASN A 214 -46.73 -27.32 1.49
C ASN A 214 -48.05 -27.21 0.72
N ARG A 215 -48.25 -26.14 -0.05
CA ARG A 215 -49.42 -26.00 -0.95
C ARG A 215 -49.47 -27.07 -2.04
N ASN A 216 -48.31 -27.61 -2.42
CA ASN A 216 -48.20 -28.71 -3.38
C ASN A 216 -48.20 -30.09 -2.70
N ASN A 217 -48.59 -30.18 -1.42
CA ASN A 217 -48.56 -31.38 -0.58
C ASN A 217 -47.17 -32.02 -0.43
N ASN A 218 -46.10 -31.24 -0.62
CA ASN A 218 -44.71 -31.69 -0.50
C ASN A 218 -44.10 -31.25 0.84
N PHE A 219 -44.52 -31.86 1.94
CA PHE A 219 -44.12 -31.47 3.30
C PHE A 219 -42.70 -31.90 3.69
N SER A 220 -42.13 -32.87 2.98
CA SER A 220 -40.76 -33.37 3.21
C SER A 220 -39.71 -32.67 2.34
N ALA A 221 -40.08 -31.56 1.70
CA ALA A 221 -39.17 -30.83 0.83
C ALA A 221 -38.01 -30.22 1.64
N ILE A 222 -36.79 -30.59 1.30
CA ILE A 222 -35.57 -30.08 1.94
C ILE A 222 -35.26 -28.70 1.36
N ILE A 223 -34.96 -27.73 2.23
CA ILE A 223 -34.61 -26.37 1.83
C ILE A 223 -33.43 -26.43 0.84
N PRO A 224 -33.47 -25.69 -0.29
CA PRO A 224 -32.36 -25.65 -1.22
C PRO A 224 -31.06 -25.25 -0.52
N TYR A 225 -29.98 -25.95 -0.86
CA TYR A 225 -28.65 -25.72 -0.27
C TYR A 225 -28.23 -24.24 -0.31
N ASP A 226 -28.47 -23.54 -1.42
CA ASP A 226 -28.12 -22.12 -1.57
C ASP A 226 -28.81 -21.22 -0.52
N MET A 227 -30.06 -21.52 -0.17
CA MET A 227 -30.79 -20.76 0.86
C MET A 227 -30.27 -21.08 2.26
N GLU A 228 -29.92 -22.34 2.53
CA GLU A 228 -29.30 -22.73 3.79
C GLU A 228 -27.91 -22.10 3.95
N LEU A 229 -27.13 -22.04 2.87
CA LEU A 229 -25.83 -21.40 2.83
C LEU A 229 -25.97 -19.89 3.10
N GLN A 230 -26.87 -19.19 2.41
CA GLN A 230 -27.13 -17.76 2.66
C GLN A 230 -27.55 -17.50 4.11
N ARG A 231 -28.41 -18.35 4.68
CA ARG A 231 -28.83 -18.23 6.09
C ARG A 231 -27.65 -18.40 7.02
N LYS A 232 -26.80 -19.39 6.76
CA LYS A 232 -25.59 -19.65 7.54
C LYS A 232 -24.60 -18.48 7.45
N GLU A 233 -24.30 -17.99 6.25
CA GLU A 233 -23.38 -16.88 6.02
C GLU A 233 -23.87 -15.58 6.67
N CYS A 234 -25.16 -15.24 6.54
CA CYS A 234 -25.71 -14.05 7.21
C CYS A 234 -25.64 -14.14 8.73
N LYS A 235 -25.86 -15.34 9.29
CA LYS A 235 -25.76 -15.56 10.73
C LYS A 235 -24.32 -15.47 11.21
N GLU A 236 -23.38 -16.13 10.52
CA GLU A 236 -21.95 -16.04 10.82
C GLU A 236 -21.45 -14.60 10.76
N PHE A 237 -21.87 -13.83 9.74
CA PHE A 237 -21.51 -12.42 9.63
C PHE A 237 -22.06 -11.57 10.79
N LEU A 238 -23.29 -11.85 11.24
CA LEU A 238 -23.89 -11.17 12.39
C LEU A 238 -23.17 -11.53 13.70
N ASP A 239 -22.82 -12.80 13.87
CA ASP A 239 -22.02 -13.28 15.00
C ASP A 239 -20.62 -12.64 15.00
N ASP A 240 -19.98 -12.45 13.83
CA ASP A 240 -18.69 -11.76 13.73
C ASP A 240 -18.79 -10.29 14.18
N LEU A 241 -19.88 -9.59 13.82
CA LEU A 241 -20.10 -8.20 14.23
C LEU A 241 -20.40 -8.06 15.73
N ILE A 242 -21.22 -8.94 16.30
CA ILE A 242 -21.73 -8.80 17.67
C ILE A 242 -20.82 -9.51 18.67
N VAL A 243 -20.48 -10.78 18.41
CA VAL A 243 -19.77 -11.64 19.36
C VAL A 243 -18.26 -11.42 19.28
N ARG A 244 -17.71 -11.23 18.07
CA ARG A 244 -16.26 -11.08 17.85
C ARG A 244 -15.81 -9.61 17.71
N ASP A 245 -16.70 -8.65 17.95
CA ASP A 245 -16.46 -7.20 17.86
C ASP A 245 -15.75 -6.77 16.55
N GLN A 246 -16.05 -7.46 15.45
CA GLN A 246 -15.54 -7.07 14.13
C GLN A 246 -16.28 -5.83 13.64
N ARG A 247 -15.59 -5.01 12.84
CA ARG A 247 -16.17 -3.83 12.19
C ARG A 247 -16.44 -4.14 10.73
N MET A 248 -17.61 -3.74 10.26
CA MET A 248 -17.91 -3.73 8.84
C MET A 248 -17.23 -2.53 8.17
N MET A 249 -16.54 -2.77 7.06
CA MET A 249 -15.81 -1.78 6.31
C MET A 249 -16.16 -1.90 4.83
N LEU A 250 -16.26 -0.77 4.14
CA LEU A 250 -16.26 -0.70 2.68
C LEU A 250 -14.83 -0.43 2.21
N CYS A 251 -14.28 -1.36 1.45
CA CYS A 251 -12.92 -1.29 0.95
C CYS A 251 -12.89 -1.19 -0.58
N ASN A 252 -11.98 -0.37 -1.11
CA ASN A 252 -11.66 -0.33 -2.53
C ASN A 252 -10.15 -0.53 -2.70
N ILE A 253 -9.76 -1.51 -3.49
CA ILE A 253 -8.36 -1.85 -3.74
C ILE A 253 -8.04 -1.54 -5.19
N THR A 254 -7.05 -0.66 -5.38
CA THR A 254 -6.57 -0.21 -6.69
C THR A 254 -5.07 -0.32 -6.77
N VAL A 255 -4.56 -0.58 -7.97
CA VAL A 255 -3.14 -0.66 -8.27
C VAL A 255 -2.87 0.16 -9.51
N VAL A 256 -1.82 0.96 -9.48
CA VAL A 256 -1.29 1.66 -10.65
C VAL A 256 0.14 1.23 -10.81
N HIS A 257 0.53 0.78 -12.00
CA HIS A 257 1.93 0.57 -12.32
C HIS A 257 2.33 1.39 -13.54
N LEU A 258 3.61 1.76 -13.58
CA LEU A 258 4.25 2.53 -14.64
C LEU A 258 5.36 1.70 -15.30
N ALA A 259 5.51 1.87 -16.62
CA ALA A 259 6.52 1.21 -17.44
C ALA A 259 7.05 2.16 -18.52
N ASP A 260 8.24 1.86 -19.08
CA ASP A 260 8.90 2.72 -20.07
C ASP A 260 8.40 2.46 -21.50
N SER A 261 7.70 1.35 -21.73
CA SER A 261 7.06 1.02 -23.01
C SER A 261 5.70 0.35 -22.82
N LEU A 262 4.85 0.42 -23.85
CA LEU A 262 3.55 -0.25 -23.83
C LEU A 262 3.68 -1.78 -23.76
N GLU A 263 4.71 -2.34 -24.40
CA GLU A 263 5.01 -3.78 -24.37
C GLU A 263 5.40 -4.25 -22.97
N GLU A 264 6.24 -3.48 -22.28
CA GLU A 264 6.58 -3.74 -20.87
C GLU A 264 5.32 -3.60 -19.99
N LEU A 265 4.52 -2.55 -20.19
CA LEU A 265 3.28 -2.34 -19.43
C LEU A 265 2.34 -3.55 -19.54
N ASP A 266 2.18 -4.11 -20.74
CA ASP A 266 1.34 -5.28 -20.99
C ASP A 266 1.90 -6.54 -20.31
N LYS A 267 3.21 -6.78 -20.41
CA LYS A 267 3.87 -7.89 -19.71
C LYS A 267 3.72 -7.79 -18.19
N ASP A 268 3.91 -6.59 -17.65
CA ASP A 268 3.81 -6.33 -16.22
C ASP A 268 2.38 -6.50 -15.72
N THR A 269 1.40 -6.04 -16.52
CA THR A 269 -0.01 -6.23 -16.22
C THR A 269 -0.36 -7.71 -16.12
N GLU A 270 0.10 -8.54 -17.06
CA GLU A 270 -0.19 -9.97 -17.02
C GLU A 270 0.54 -10.67 -15.87
N THR A 271 1.71 -10.18 -15.47
CA THR A 271 2.43 -10.65 -14.27
C THR A 271 1.62 -10.33 -13.00
N LEU A 272 1.16 -9.09 -12.85
CA LEU A 272 0.32 -8.66 -11.72
C LEU A 272 -0.98 -9.48 -11.63
N LYS A 273 -1.63 -9.73 -12.76
CA LYS A 273 -2.81 -10.60 -12.83
C LYS A 273 -2.49 -12.05 -12.50
N ALA A 274 -1.33 -12.56 -12.90
CA ALA A 274 -0.90 -13.91 -12.58
C ALA A 274 -0.68 -14.08 -11.07
N VAL A 275 -0.07 -13.10 -10.41
CA VAL A 275 0.05 -13.05 -8.94
C VAL A 275 -1.35 -13.06 -8.31
N ALA A 276 -2.27 -12.22 -8.77
CA ALA A 276 -3.65 -12.24 -8.25
C ALA A 276 -4.32 -13.61 -8.41
N ARG A 277 -4.22 -14.24 -9.59
CA ARG A 277 -4.80 -15.56 -9.87
C ARG A 277 -4.24 -16.66 -8.95
N LYS A 278 -2.96 -16.59 -8.56
CA LYS A 278 -2.34 -17.52 -7.58
C LYS A 278 -3.10 -17.53 -6.25
N TYR A 279 -3.69 -16.40 -5.87
CA TYR A 279 -4.48 -16.21 -4.65
C TYR A 279 -6.00 -16.26 -4.87
N VAL A 280 -6.46 -16.73 -6.03
CA VAL A 280 -7.89 -16.74 -6.41
C VAL A 280 -8.50 -15.33 -6.44
N CYS A 281 -7.65 -14.32 -6.57
CA CYS A 281 -8.04 -12.93 -6.75
C CYS A 281 -8.11 -12.60 -8.26
N GLU A 282 -9.04 -11.73 -8.61
CA GLU A 282 -9.15 -11.18 -9.97
C GLU A 282 -8.76 -9.71 -9.94
N LEU A 283 -7.67 -9.40 -10.62
CA LEU A 283 -7.20 -8.04 -10.82
C LEU A 283 -7.54 -7.63 -12.25
N GLU A 284 -8.36 -6.60 -12.42
CA GLU A 284 -8.88 -6.19 -13.72
C GLU A 284 -8.40 -4.80 -14.13
N THR A 285 -8.21 -4.61 -15.43
CA THR A 285 -7.91 -3.29 -16.01
C THR A 285 -9.14 -2.43 -16.05
N LEU A 286 -9.04 -1.20 -15.54
CA LEU A 286 -10.10 -0.22 -15.73
C LEU A 286 -10.22 0.14 -17.21
N HIS A 287 -11.39 -0.06 -17.79
CA HIS A 287 -11.66 0.38 -19.15
C HIS A 287 -12.17 1.83 -19.17
N PHE A 288 -11.98 2.51 -20.30
CA PHE A 288 -12.29 3.91 -20.57
C PHE A 288 -11.29 4.93 -20.01
N SER A 289 -10.95 5.93 -20.84
CA SER A 289 -9.97 6.98 -20.54
C SER A 289 -10.31 7.77 -19.27
N LYS A 290 -11.58 8.13 -19.07
CA LYS A 290 -12.02 8.82 -17.86
C LYS A 290 -11.82 7.95 -16.60
N ARG A 291 -12.11 6.65 -16.68
CA ARG A 291 -11.94 5.74 -15.53
C ARG A 291 -10.47 5.46 -15.22
N GLN A 292 -9.59 5.53 -16.22
CA GLN A 292 -8.14 5.53 -15.97
C GLN A 292 -7.72 6.75 -15.14
N LEU A 293 -8.22 7.95 -15.45
CA LEU A 293 -7.97 9.14 -14.62
C LEU A 293 -8.59 9.01 -13.22
N ASP A 294 -9.85 8.63 -13.12
CA ASP A 294 -10.55 8.48 -11.83
C ASP A 294 -9.87 7.42 -10.95
N GLY A 295 -9.43 6.31 -11.57
CA GLY A 295 -8.70 5.25 -10.90
C GLY A 295 -7.34 5.70 -10.42
N LEU A 296 -6.58 6.45 -11.24
CA LEU A 296 -5.30 7.01 -10.83
C LEU A 296 -5.46 7.95 -9.62
N GLN A 297 -6.42 8.87 -9.67
CA GLN A 297 -6.72 9.77 -8.54
C GLN A 297 -7.13 9.01 -7.28
N THR A 298 -7.78 7.86 -7.47
CA THR A 298 -8.16 6.95 -6.38
C THR A 298 -6.97 6.19 -5.83
N THR A 299 -5.91 5.92 -6.58
CA THR A 299 -4.75 5.19 -6.06
C THR A 299 -3.78 6.10 -5.28
N LEU A 300 -3.69 7.38 -5.67
CA LEU A 300 -2.74 8.33 -5.05
C LEU A 300 -3.03 8.61 -3.57
N PRO A 301 -2.02 8.95 -2.74
CA PRO A 301 -2.18 9.23 -1.30
C PRO A 301 -2.75 10.64 -1.02
N ILE A 302 -3.84 10.98 -1.70
CA ILE A 302 -4.50 12.29 -1.59
C ILE A 302 -5.85 12.23 -0.86
N GLY A 303 -6.26 11.04 -0.41
CA GLY A 303 -7.47 10.87 0.41
C GLY A 303 -8.79 11.04 -0.36
N VAL A 304 -8.76 10.78 -1.68
CA VAL A 304 -9.94 10.83 -2.54
C VAL A 304 -10.18 9.44 -3.13
N ASN A 305 -11.45 9.03 -3.16
CA ASN A 305 -11.91 7.88 -3.93
C ASN A 305 -12.91 8.37 -4.99
N LYS A 306 -12.56 8.24 -6.27
CA LYS A 306 -13.41 8.57 -7.42
C LYS A 306 -14.10 7.36 -8.02
N LEU A 307 -13.70 6.15 -7.61
CA LEU A 307 -14.30 4.91 -8.06
C LEU A 307 -15.41 4.50 -7.09
N ASN A 308 -16.61 4.33 -7.61
CA ASN A 308 -17.72 3.74 -6.84
C ASN A 308 -17.63 2.20 -6.85
N ILE A 309 -16.43 1.65 -6.66
CA ILE A 309 -16.17 0.22 -6.62
C ILE A 309 -15.74 -0.07 -5.18
N THR A 310 -16.68 -0.51 -4.36
CA THR A 310 -16.42 -0.87 -2.96
C THR A 310 -16.90 -2.28 -2.67
N ARG A 311 -16.25 -2.90 -1.70
CA ARG A 311 -16.55 -4.25 -1.25
C ARG A 311 -16.67 -4.25 0.27
N THR A 312 -17.67 -4.95 0.78
CA THR A 312 -17.86 -5.11 2.21
C THR A 312 -16.88 -6.14 2.74
N LEU A 313 -16.02 -5.73 3.67
CA LEU A 313 -15.08 -6.56 4.39
C LEU A 313 -15.30 -6.40 5.89
N LEU A 314 -15.03 -7.46 6.64
CA LEU A 314 -14.87 -7.35 8.09
C LEU A 314 -13.41 -7.01 8.43
N THR A 315 -13.16 -6.55 9.66
CA THR A 315 -11.82 -6.18 10.13
C THR A 315 -10.77 -7.25 9.83
N GLU A 316 -11.08 -8.52 10.09
CA GLU A 316 -10.16 -9.64 9.88
C GLU A 316 -9.81 -9.82 8.40
N SER A 317 -10.82 -9.78 7.52
CA SER A 317 -10.63 -9.88 6.07
C SER A 317 -9.88 -8.67 5.50
N ALA A 318 -10.14 -7.47 6.02
CA ALA A 318 -9.46 -6.26 5.59
C ALA A 318 -7.97 -6.27 5.97
N ALA A 319 -7.61 -6.87 7.11
CA ALA A 319 -6.23 -6.95 7.59
C ALA A 319 -5.31 -7.76 6.66
N VAL A 320 -5.84 -8.77 5.96
CA VAL A 320 -5.11 -9.58 4.97
C VAL A 320 -4.57 -8.73 3.83
N PHE A 321 -5.22 -7.61 3.52
CA PHE A 321 -4.83 -6.71 2.44
C PHE A 321 -3.81 -5.64 2.86
N ILE A 322 -3.22 -5.78 4.05
CA ILE A 322 -2.26 -4.82 4.61
C ILE A 322 -0.87 -5.48 4.67
N PRO A 323 0.16 -4.93 4.00
CA PRO A 323 1.48 -5.58 3.80
C PRO A 323 2.50 -5.31 4.93
N PHE A 324 2.12 -5.39 6.20
CA PHE A 324 3.08 -5.13 7.29
C PHE A 324 3.86 -6.40 7.65
N ARG A 325 4.84 -6.76 6.81
CA ARG A 325 5.66 -7.98 7.02
C ARG A 325 7.05 -7.74 7.60
N ALA A 326 7.71 -6.66 7.19
CA ALA A 326 9.09 -6.39 7.60
C ALA A 326 9.32 -4.89 7.82
N HIS A 327 10.24 -4.60 8.73
CA HIS A 327 10.75 -3.25 9.00
C HIS A 327 12.06 -3.08 8.24
N GLU A 328 12.18 -2.03 7.45
CA GLU A 328 13.41 -1.69 6.73
C GLU A 328 14.25 -0.69 7.51
N ILE A 329 15.57 -0.92 7.57
CA ILE A 329 16.51 -0.01 8.22
C ILE A 329 17.43 0.55 7.14
N MET A 330 17.07 1.71 6.60
CA MET A 330 17.84 2.43 5.58
C MET A 330 18.09 3.87 6.03
N GLN A 331 19.09 4.06 6.90
CA GLN A 331 19.45 5.37 7.43
C GLN A 331 20.42 6.11 6.50
N LYS A 332 20.16 7.39 6.25
CA LYS A 332 21.03 8.24 5.42
C LYS A 332 22.45 8.33 6.00
N GLY A 333 23.45 8.12 5.14
CA GLY A 333 24.86 8.04 5.55
C GLY A 333 25.16 6.84 6.48
N GLY A 334 24.29 5.84 6.49
CA GLY A 334 24.47 4.61 7.25
C GLY A 334 25.51 3.69 6.64
N ILE A 335 26.14 2.90 7.49
CA ILE A 335 27.07 1.83 7.09
C ILE A 335 26.24 0.57 6.86
N TRP A 336 26.68 -0.30 5.95
CA TRP A 336 26.04 -1.59 5.69
C TRP A 336 26.25 -2.58 6.85
N TYR A 337 25.16 -3.18 7.31
CA TYR A 337 25.14 -4.20 8.37
C TYR A 337 24.74 -5.59 7.87
N GLY A 338 24.17 -5.68 6.67
CA GLY A 338 23.66 -6.93 6.14
C GLY A 338 22.51 -6.71 5.16
N GLN A 339 21.73 -7.77 4.97
CA GLN A 339 20.56 -7.79 4.12
C GLN A 339 19.39 -8.33 4.95
N ASN A 340 18.21 -7.75 4.76
CA ASN A 340 16.98 -8.22 5.37
C ASN A 340 16.62 -9.58 4.77
N ALA A 341 16.49 -10.61 5.60
CA ALA A 341 16.23 -11.98 5.14
C ALA A 341 14.83 -12.18 4.54
N ILE A 342 13.89 -11.24 4.78
CA ILE A 342 12.53 -11.31 4.27
C ILE A 342 12.42 -10.57 2.94
N THR A 343 12.92 -9.34 2.87
CA THR A 343 12.74 -8.44 1.72
C THR A 343 13.94 -8.40 0.78
N ASN A 344 15.06 -8.99 1.18
CA ASN A 344 16.35 -8.89 0.48
C ASN A 344 16.87 -7.46 0.31
N ASN A 345 16.33 -6.48 1.04
CA ASN A 345 16.81 -5.11 1.01
C ASN A 345 18.05 -4.91 1.90
N PRO A 346 18.95 -3.97 1.57
CA PRO A 346 20.13 -3.70 2.38
C PRO A 346 19.77 -3.04 3.73
N ILE A 347 20.45 -3.48 4.79
CA ILE A 347 20.35 -2.89 6.13
C ILE A 347 21.47 -1.86 6.29
N LEU A 348 21.11 -0.58 6.25
CA LEU A 348 22.03 0.55 6.40
C LEU A 348 21.73 1.29 7.72
N CYS A 349 22.69 1.29 8.64
CA CYS A 349 22.53 1.91 9.96
C CYS A 349 23.61 2.96 10.21
N ASN A 350 23.16 4.15 10.57
CA ASN A 350 23.98 5.28 11.00
C ASN A 350 23.93 5.39 12.53
N LYS A 351 24.93 4.81 13.20
CA LYS A 351 25.05 4.83 14.67
C LYS A 351 25.02 6.24 15.26
N ALA A 352 25.41 7.27 14.52
CA ALA A 352 25.41 8.66 15.00
C ALA A 352 23.99 9.22 15.21
N LEU A 353 22.97 8.62 14.60
CA LEU A 353 21.57 9.00 14.77
C LEU A 353 20.91 8.33 15.99
N LEU A 354 21.57 7.33 16.59
CA LEU A 354 21.04 6.60 17.74
C LEU A 354 21.33 7.37 19.03
N GLN A 355 20.37 7.35 19.97
CA GLN A 355 20.56 7.94 21.31
C GLN A 355 21.76 7.34 22.05
N ASN A 356 22.05 6.05 21.81
CA ASN A 356 23.24 5.39 22.28
C ASN A 356 23.89 4.63 21.10
N PRO A 357 25.09 5.05 20.65
CA PRO A 357 25.76 4.44 19.50
C PRO A 357 26.46 3.10 19.81
N ASN A 358 26.28 2.56 21.02
CA ASN A 358 26.85 1.28 21.41
C ASN A 358 26.22 0.10 20.65
N SER A 359 27.02 -0.91 20.33
CA SER A 359 26.56 -2.14 19.67
C SER A 359 27.08 -3.39 20.37
N PHE A 360 26.23 -4.40 20.51
CA PHE A 360 26.60 -5.72 21.00
C PHE A 360 26.66 -6.70 19.83
N VAL A 361 27.77 -7.41 19.69
CA VAL A 361 27.95 -8.45 18.67
C VAL A 361 28.18 -9.78 19.39
N LEU A 362 27.17 -10.63 19.35
CA LEU A 362 27.16 -11.95 20.01
C LEU A 362 27.04 -13.06 18.96
N GLY A 363 27.52 -14.26 19.27
CA GLY A 363 27.51 -15.38 18.35
C GLY A 363 28.51 -16.47 18.72
N ILE A 364 28.36 -17.66 18.16
CA ILE A 364 29.21 -18.84 18.43
C ILE A 364 30.58 -18.74 17.72
N PRO A 365 31.65 -19.41 18.20
CA PRO A 365 32.94 -19.44 17.50
C PRO A 365 32.76 -19.80 16.01
N GLY A 366 33.41 -19.06 15.11
CA GLY A 366 33.28 -19.23 13.65
C GLY A 366 32.13 -18.47 12.98
N SER A 367 31.23 -17.83 13.72
CA SER A 367 30.05 -17.15 13.16
C SER A 367 30.31 -15.79 12.48
N GLY A 368 31.57 -15.43 12.18
CA GLY A 368 31.90 -14.17 11.52
C GLY A 368 31.90 -12.90 12.40
N LYS A 369 31.76 -13.00 13.74
CA LYS A 369 31.74 -11.82 14.64
C LYS A 369 32.91 -10.85 14.44
N SER A 370 34.13 -11.39 14.39
CA SER A 370 35.36 -10.59 14.24
C SER A 370 35.50 -9.97 12.85
N PHE A 371 34.81 -10.51 11.84
CA PHE A 371 34.76 -9.95 10.50
C PHE A 371 33.79 -8.77 10.46
N LEU A 372 32.62 -8.88 11.11
CA LEU A 372 31.64 -7.79 11.18
C LEU A 372 32.13 -6.57 11.98
N THR A 373 32.99 -6.76 12.99
CA THR A 373 33.49 -5.67 13.85
C THR A 373 34.74 -4.98 13.34
N LYS A 374 35.41 -5.55 12.34
CA LYS A 374 36.60 -4.97 11.71
C LYS A 374 36.18 -4.19 10.49
#